data_AF-A0AAV6AI47-F1
#
_entry.id   AF-A0AAV6AI47-F1
#
_cell.length_a   1.000
_cell.length_b   1.000
_cell.length_c   1.000
_cell.angle_alpha   90.00
_cell.angle_beta   90.00
_cell.angle_gamma   90.00
#
_symmetry.space_group_name_H-M   'P 1'
#
loop_
_entity.id
_entity.type
_entity.pdbx_description
1 polymer ?
#
loop_
_entity_poly.entity_id
_entity_poly.type
_entity_poly.pdbx_seq_one_letter_code
_entity_poly.pdbx_strand_id
1 'polypeptide(L)'
;MGIEGIGASVARKEDKRFITGKGRYTDDIALKDTTFAFFVRSPHAHATIVSIDTAAAKAAPGVVDVLTGADFAEDKIGGLICGWMIHSKDGSPMKAGAHPALALDRVRHVGDQVAVVIAETRDQARDAAELVAVEYDILPAVTDPARAAEPGAPTLHDVAPDNVIFDWTIGDKDATDAAFASAAHVVKLDIVNNRLAPNPMEPR
;
A
#
# COMPACT_ATOMS: atom_id res chain seq x y z
N MET A 1 -6.83 44.92 22.17
CA MET A 1 -7.28 44.03 21.08
C MET A 1 -6.04 43.51 20.41
N GLY A 2 -5.76 42.21 20.55
CA GLY A 2 -4.58 41.60 19.94
C GLY A 2 -4.69 41.66 18.42
N ILE A 3 -3.55 41.72 17.73
CA ILE A 3 -3.50 41.72 16.27
C ILE A 3 -3.99 40.34 15.79
N GLU A 4 -5.09 40.32 15.04
CA GLU A 4 -5.60 39.14 14.35
C GLU A 4 -5.37 39.33 12.85
N GLY A 5 -5.14 38.23 12.12
CA GLY A 5 -5.01 38.23 10.66
C GLY A 5 -3.70 37.64 10.13
N ILE A 6 -3.48 37.83 8.82
CA ILE A 6 -2.32 37.29 8.10
C ILE A 6 -1.03 37.83 8.74
N GLY A 7 -0.14 36.91 9.13
CA GLY A 7 1.15 37.24 9.75
C GLY A 7 1.13 37.38 11.28
N ALA A 8 -0.03 37.35 11.93
CA ALA A 8 -0.12 37.38 13.39
C ALA A 8 0.17 36.00 14.01
N SER A 9 0.98 35.97 15.09
CA SER A 9 1.28 34.76 15.87
C SER A 9 0.19 34.51 16.93
N VAL A 10 -1.01 34.16 16.49
CA VAL A 10 -2.14 33.86 17.37
C VAL A 10 -2.08 32.42 17.90
N ALA A 11 -2.61 32.17 19.11
CA ALA A 11 -2.75 30.82 19.64
C ALA A 11 -3.73 29.98 18.79
N ARG A 12 -3.50 28.66 18.72
CA ARG A 12 -4.33 27.77 17.89
C ARG A 12 -5.72 27.60 18.49
N LYS A 13 -6.75 27.50 17.64
CA LYS A 13 -8.14 27.29 18.08
C LYS A 13 -8.37 25.88 18.62
N GLU A 14 -7.55 24.94 18.16
CA GLU A 14 -7.67 23.51 18.39
C GLU A 14 -7.08 23.07 19.74
N ASP A 15 -6.20 23.86 20.34
CA ASP A 15 -5.41 23.46 21.52
C ASP A 15 -6.29 22.98 22.66
N LYS A 16 -7.39 23.69 22.95
CA LYS A 16 -8.26 23.40 24.09
C LYS A 16 -8.76 21.95 24.10
N ARG A 17 -9.15 21.39 22.95
CA ARG A 17 -9.63 19.99 22.92
C ARG A 17 -8.48 19.00 23.08
N PHE A 18 -7.31 19.26 22.51
CA PHE A 18 -6.18 18.35 22.57
C PHE A 18 -5.53 18.31 23.95
N ILE A 19 -5.30 19.46 24.58
CA ILE A 19 -4.64 19.51 25.91
C ILE A 19 -5.54 19.04 27.06
N THR A 20 -6.83 18.80 26.80
CA THR A 20 -7.79 18.32 27.80
C THR A 20 -8.25 16.88 27.56
N GLY A 21 -7.65 16.17 26.59
CA GLY A 21 -8.07 14.82 26.22
C GLY A 21 -9.48 14.76 25.59
N LYS A 22 -9.96 15.88 25.05
CA LYS A 22 -11.26 16.00 24.36
C LYS A 22 -11.13 16.06 22.84
N GLY A 23 -9.92 15.81 22.31
CA GLY A 23 -9.74 15.45 20.91
C GLY A 23 -10.46 14.14 20.62
N ARG A 24 -10.83 13.92 19.36
CA ARG A 24 -11.39 12.64 18.91
C ARG A 24 -10.61 12.20 17.68
N TYR A 25 -9.87 11.11 17.87
CA TYR A 25 -9.15 10.36 16.86
C TYR A 25 -10.01 9.18 16.41
N THR A 26 -9.52 8.44 15.42
CA THR A 26 -10.30 7.35 14.81
C THR A 26 -10.64 6.23 15.80
N ASP A 27 -9.67 5.82 16.63
CA ASP A 27 -9.82 4.77 17.65
C ASP A 27 -10.59 5.25 18.91
N ASP A 28 -10.87 6.56 19.04
CA ASP A 28 -11.71 7.10 20.12
C ASP A 28 -13.22 6.92 19.84
N ILE A 29 -13.58 6.49 18.63
CA ILE A 29 -14.97 6.39 18.18
C ILE A 29 -15.54 5.04 18.62
N ALA A 30 -16.46 5.07 19.58
CA ALA A 30 -17.25 3.90 19.98
C ALA A 30 -18.73 4.11 19.65
N LEU A 31 -19.27 3.26 18.76
CA LEU A 31 -20.70 3.20 18.44
C LEU A 31 -21.32 1.91 19.00
N LYS A 32 -22.64 1.91 19.17
CA LYS A 32 -23.37 0.69 19.54
C LYS A 32 -23.14 -0.37 18.46
N ASP A 33 -22.90 -1.62 18.89
CA ASP A 33 -22.68 -2.78 18.02
C ASP A 33 -21.45 -2.64 17.08
N THR A 34 -20.43 -1.87 17.50
CA THR A 34 -19.15 -1.79 16.77
C THR A 34 -18.45 -3.14 16.79
N THR A 35 -18.06 -3.64 15.60
CA THR A 35 -17.19 -4.80 15.42
C THR A 35 -15.77 -4.36 15.07
N PHE A 36 -14.81 -5.26 15.23
CA PHE A 36 -13.39 -5.01 15.01
C PHE A 36 -12.86 -5.89 13.88
N ALA A 37 -12.09 -5.29 12.98
CA ALA A 37 -11.44 -5.98 11.89
C ALA A 37 -9.96 -6.25 12.22
N PHE A 38 -9.48 -7.45 11.92
CA PHE A 38 -8.08 -7.81 11.96
C PHE A 38 -7.65 -8.43 10.64
N PHE A 39 -6.60 -7.89 10.02
CA PHE A 39 -6.11 -8.36 8.73
C PHE A 39 -5.09 -9.48 8.92
N VAL A 40 -5.33 -10.60 8.25
CA VAL A 40 -4.32 -11.65 8.04
C VAL A 40 -3.42 -11.19 6.91
N ARG A 41 -2.11 -11.20 7.14
CA ARG A 41 -1.12 -10.62 6.23
C ARG A 41 -0.08 -11.65 5.82
N SER A 42 0.34 -11.56 4.56
CA SER A 42 1.41 -12.37 4.00
C SER A 42 2.73 -12.17 4.75
N PRO A 43 3.40 -13.25 5.18
CA PRO A 43 4.78 -13.18 5.64
C PRO A 43 5.79 -13.17 4.48
N HIS A 44 5.34 -13.37 3.24
CA HIS A 44 6.20 -13.53 2.06
C HIS A 44 6.21 -12.28 1.17
N ALA A 45 7.39 -12.00 0.60
CA ALA A 45 7.57 -10.88 -0.32
C ALA A 45 6.97 -11.15 -1.71
N HIS A 46 6.89 -12.40 -2.13
CA HIS A 46 6.25 -12.82 -3.38
C HIS A 46 5.86 -14.30 -3.25
N ALA A 47 4.59 -14.62 -3.47
CA ALA A 47 4.12 -16.01 -3.48
C ALA A 47 2.77 -16.12 -4.21
N THR A 48 2.50 -17.30 -4.77
CA THR A 48 1.14 -17.69 -5.17
C THR A 48 0.37 -18.16 -3.96
N ILE A 49 -0.88 -17.74 -3.83
CA ILE A 49 -1.81 -18.25 -2.82
C ILE A 49 -2.38 -19.57 -3.35
N VAL A 50 -2.04 -20.67 -2.70
CA VAL A 50 -2.53 -22.01 -3.07
C VAL A 50 -3.92 -22.24 -2.49
N SER A 51 -4.10 -21.92 -1.21
CA SER A 51 -5.36 -22.07 -0.50
C SER A 51 -5.45 -21.13 0.71
N ILE A 52 -6.68 -20.80 1.10
CA ILE A 52 -6.99 -20.08 2.34
C ILE A 52 -8.10 -20.86 3.05
N ASP A 53 -7.80 -21.46 4.20
CA ASP A 53 -8.79 -22.10 5.07
C ASP A 53 -9.19 -21.14 6.20
N THR A 54 -10.48 -20.83 6.25
CA THR A 54 -11.10 -19.92 7.21
C THR A 54 -12.01 -20.64 8.20
N ALA A 55 -12.17 -21.96 8.10
CA ALA A 55 -13.20 -22.70 8.84
C ALA A 55 -13.01 -22.60 10.36
N ALA A 56 -11.77 -22.75 10.84
CA ALA A 56 -11.45 -22.63 12.25
C ALA A 56 -11.67 -21.20 12.79
N ALA A 57 -11.27 -20.19 12.01
CA ALA A 57 -11.50 -18.79 12.35
C ALA A 57 -13.00 -18.44 12.41
N LYS A 58 -13.79 -18.87 11.42
CA LYS A 58 -15.25 -18.66 11.39
C LYS A 58 -16.00 -19.31 12.56
N ALA A 59 -15.47 -20.41 13.10
CA ALA A 59 -16.04 -21.09 14.25
C ALA A 59 -15.61 -20.49 15.61
N ALA A 60 -14.70 -19.51 15.62
CA ALA A 60 -14.15 -18.96 16.84
C ALA A 60 -15.14 -18.03 17.58
N PRO A 61 -15.06 -17.92 18.92
CA PRO A 61 -15.99 -17.13 19.71
C PRO A 61 -16.03 -15.65 19.29
N GLY A 62 -17.24 -15.12 19.07
CA GLY A 62 -17.47 -13.71 18.75
C GLY A 62 -17.05 -13.31 17.33
N VAL A 63 -16.63 -14.25 16.49
CA VAL A 63 -16.39 -13.97 15.06
C VAL A 63 -17.73 -13.79 14.35
N VAL A 64 -17.84 -12.66 13.66
CA VAL A 64 -19.00 -12.29 12.84
C VAL A 64 -18.82 -12.82 11.43
N ASP A 65 -17.64 -12.62 10.83
CA ASP A 65 -17.30 -13.17 9.52
C ASP A 65 -15.79 -13.19 9.28
N VAL A 66 -15.38 -13.95 8.27
CA VAL A 66 -14.03 -13.94 7.70
C VAL A 66 -14.14 -13.82 6.18
N LEU A 67 -13.60 -12.73 5.64
CA LEU A 67 -13.64 -12.39 4.22
C LEU A 67 -12.25 -12.51 3.60
N THR A 68 -12.22 -12.88 2.33
CA THR A 68 -11.02 -13.17 1.52
C THR A 68 -11.07 -12.39 0.21
N GLY A 69 -10.00 -12.48 -0.59
CA GLY A 69 -10.00 -11.95 -1.96
C GLY A 69 -11.11 -12.55 -2.84
N ALA A 70 -11.56 -13.78 -2.57
CA ALA A 70 -12.61 -14.44 -3.33
C ALA A 70 -13.97 -13.74 -3.15
N ASP A 71 -14.31 -13.35 -1.92
CA ASP A 71 -15.55 -12.63 -1.62
C ASP A 71 -15.58 -11.26 -2.35
N PHE A 72 -14.45 -10.53 -2.34
CA PHE A 72 -14.31 -9.28 -3.10
C PHE A 72 -14.51 -9.48 -4.62
N ALA A 73 -13.95 -10.55 -5.17
CA ALA A 73 -14.06 -10.86 -6.59
C ALA A 73 -15.48 -11.27 -6.99
N GLU A 74 -16.16 -12.06 -6.14
CA GLU A 74 -17.55 -12.48 -6.33
C GLU A 74 -18.49 -11.26 -6.32
N ASP A 75 -18.30 -10.35 -5.36
CA ASP A 75 -19.07 -9.09 -5.26
C ASP A 75 -18.70 -8.06 -6.33
N LYS A 76 -17.68 -8.34 -7.16
CA LYS A 76 -17.17 -7.46 -8.22
C LYS A 76 -16.76 -6.09 -7.69
N ILE A 77 -16.25 -6.05 -6.46
CA ILE A 77 -15.67 -4.86 -5.88
C ILE A 77 -14.30 -4.66 -6.55
N GLY A 78 -14.20 -3.60 -7.36
CA GLY A 78 -12.98 -3.28 -8.10
C GLY A 78 -11.77 -3.01 -7.19
N GLY A 79 -10.59 -2.90 -7.81
CA GLY A 79 -9.36 -2.56 -7.11
C GLY A 79 -9.20 -1.05 -6.88
N LEU A 80 -8.19 -0.70 -6.07
CA LEU A 80 -7.73 0.67 -5.90
C LEU A 80 -7.11 1.17 -7.21
N ILE A 81 -7.72 2.21 -7.79
CA ILE A 81 -7.19 2.83 -9.00
C ILE A 81 -6.05 3.79 -8.68
N CYS A 82 -5.07 3.86 -9.58
CA CYS A 82 -4.15 4.98 -9.57
C CYS A 82 -4.87 6.22 -10.13
N GLY A 83 -5.14 7.20 -9.26
CA GLY A 83 -5.89 8.41 -9.62
C GLY A 83 -5.15 9.36 -10.58
N TRP A 84 -3.86 9.13 -10.83
CA TRP A 84 -3.07 9.90 -11.79
C TRP A 84 -2.62 9.01 -12.94
N MET A 85 -3.21 9.23 -14.12
CA MET A 85 -2.85 8.51 -15.34
C MET A 85 -1.63 9.16 -16.00
N ILE A 86 -0.56 8.39 -16.17
CA ILE A 86 0.67 8.80 -16.84
C ILE A 86 0.73 8.10 -18.21
N HIS A 87 1.19 8.82 -19.23
CA HIS A 87 1.55 8.25 -20.52
C HIS A 87 3.07 8.22 -20.66
N SER A 88 3.58 7.13 -21.21
CA SER A 88 4.98 6.97 -21.56
C SER A 88 5.38 7.93 -22.68
N LYS A 89 6.70 8.08 -22.92
CA LYS A 89 7.26 8.93 -23.97
C LYS A 89 6.82 8.55 -25.39
N ASP A 90 6.43 7.30 -25.60
CA ASP A 90 5.87 6.78 -26.86
C ASP A 90 4.35 6.97 -26.98
N GLY A 91 3.73 7.56 -25.97
CA GLY A 91 2.28 7.79 -25.89
C GLY A 91 1.47 6.62 -25.34
N SER A 92 2.09 5.49 -24.97
CA SER A 92 1.35 4.38 -24.36
C SER A 92 0.83 4.76 -22.97
N PRO A 93 -0.35 4.29 -22.53
CA PRO A 93 -0.77 4.46 -21.14
C PRO A 93 0.15 3.65 -20.21
N MET A 94 0.28 4.09 -18.95
CA MET A 94 0.98 3.32 -17.92
C MET A 94 0.33 1.95 -17.70
N LYS A 95 1.16 0.94 -17.40
CA LYS A 95 0.72 -0.44 -17.14
C LYS A 95 0.33 -0.59 -15.67
N ALA A 96 -0.93 -0.30 -15.34
CA ALA A 96 -1.43 -0.41 -13.97
C ALA A 96 -1.77 -1.87 -13.62
N GLY A 97 -0.99 -2.47 -12.72
CA GLY A 97 -1.31 -3.78 -12.13
C GLY A 97 -2.58 -3.72 -11.28
N ALA A 98 -3.27 -4.87 -11.15
CA ALA A 98 -4.39 -4.99 -10.23
C ALA A 98 -3.94 -4.72 -8.78
N HIS A 99 -4.72 -3.94 -8.04
CA HIS A 99 -4.50 -3.63 -6.63
C HIS A 99 -5.79 -3.91 -5.83
N PRO A 100 -6.12 -5.19 -5.61
CA PRO A 100 -7.31 -5.56 -4.87
C PRO A 100 -7.17 -5.20 -3.38
N ALA A 101 -8.30 -5.06 -2.68
CA ALA A 101 -8.29 -4.77 -1.25
C ALA A 101 -7.74 -5.93 -0.40
N LEU A 102 -7.96 -7.16 -0.88
CA LEU A 102 -7.38 -8.40 -0.37
C LEU A 102 -6.78 -9.16 -1.56
N ALA A 103 -5.58 -9.71 -1.41
CA ALA A 103 -4.91 -10.50 -2.42
C ALA A 103 -5.77 -11.69 -2.84
N LEU A 104 -5.81 -11.94 -4.16
CA LEU A 104 -6.64 -12.98 -4.77
C LEU A 104 -5.78 -14.17 -5.22
N ASP A 105 -4.81 -13.92 -6.09
CA ASP A 105 -3.99 -14.92 -6.74
C ASP A 105 -2.59 -15.04 -6.12
N ARG A 106 -2.01 -13.89 -5.84
CA ARG A 106 -0.61 -13.73 -5.45
C ARG A 106 -0.46 -12.61 -4.44
N VAL A 107 0.42 -12.83 -3.50
CA VAL A 107 0.93 -11.80 -2.59
C VAL A 107 2.19 -11.21 -3.20
N ARG A 108 2.30 -9.87 -3.19
CA ARG A 108 3.33 -9.14 -3.95
C ARG A 108 4.28 -8.33 -3.08
N HIS A 109 4.07 -8.34 -1.77
CA HIS A 109 5.01 -7.82 -0.78
C HIS A 109 4.72 -8.42 0.61
N VAL A 110 5.70 -8.31 1.52
CA VAL A 110 5.47 -8.64 2.93
C VAL A 110 4.40 -7.70 3.49
N GLY A 111 3.43 -8.25 4.20
CA GLY A 111 2.31 -7.49 4.77
C GLY A 111 1.10 -7.34 3.87
N ASP A 112 1.12 -7.89 2.65
CA ASP A 112 -0.03 -7.92 1.72
C ASP A 112 -1.22 -8.64 2.38
N GLN A 113 -2.40 -8.05 2.31
CA GLN A 113 -3.59 -8.52 3.03
C GLN A 113 -4.20 -9.70 2.29
N VAL A 114 -4.39 -10.84 2.96
CA VAL A 114 -4.97 -12.04 2.33
C VAL A 114 -6.37 -12.37 2.79
N ALA A 115 -6.70 -12.00 4.04
CA ALA A 115 -8.02 -12.13 4.61
C ALA A 115 -8.26 -11.05 5.66
N VAL A 116 -9.52 -10.84 6.03
CA VAL A 116 -9.91 -10.01 7.16
C VAL A 116 -10.90 -10.77 8.03
N VAL A 117 -10.61 -10.81 9.33
CA VAL A 117 -11.48 -11.37 10.36
C VAL A 117 -12.24 -10.22 11.02
N ILE A 118 -13.56 -10.34 11.12
CA ILE A 118 -14.43 -9.37 11.78
C ILE A 118 -15.02 -10.03 13.01
N ALA A 119 -14.84 -9.43 14.19
CA ALA A 119 -15.35 -9.98 15.46
C ALA A 119 -15.95 -8.90 16.37
N GLU A 120 -16.67 -9.33 17.40
CA GLU A 120 -17.32 -8.45 18.39
C GLU A 120 -16.32 -7.66 19.24
N THR A 121 -15.09 -8.17 19.41
CA THR A 121 -14.02 -7.49 20.14
C THR A 121 -12.69 -7.53 19.38
N ARG A 122 -11.82 -6.56 19.68
CA ARG A 122 -10.47 -6.48 19.10
C ARG A 122 -9.63 -7.73 19.38
N ASP A 123 -9.70 -8.26 20.61
CA ASP A 123 -8.92 -9.43 21.00
C ASP A 123 -9.44 -10.70 20.30
N GLN A 124 -10.77 -10.88 20.19
CA GLN A 124 -11.34 -11.99 19.41
C GLN A 124 -10.95 -11.94 17.93
N ALA A 125 -10.97 -10.76 17.31
CA ALA A 125 -10.58 -10.61 15.90
C ALA A 125 -9.10 -11.00 15.70
N ARG A 126 -8.22 -10.59 16.62
CA ARG A 126 -6.80 -10.96 16.59
C ARG A 126 -6.60 -12.45 16.80
N ASP A 127 -7.22 -13.03 17.83
CA ASP A 127 -7.01 -14.44 18.18
C ASP A 127 -7.56 -15.37 17.09
N ALA A 128 -8.70 -15.02 16.47
CA ALA A 128 -9.26 -15.78 15.36
C ALA A 128 -8.47 -15.60 14.05
N ALA A 129 -7.78 -14.48 13.84
CA ALA A 129 -6.91 -14.29 12.68
C ALA A 129 -5.73 -15.28 12.65
N GLU A 130 -5.21 -15.68 13.83
CA GLU A 130 -4.18 -16.71 13.95
C GLU A 130 -4.68 -18.12 13.56
N LEU A 131 -6.00 -18.31 13.45
CA LEU A 131 -6.62 -19.57 13.03
C LEU A 131 -6.85 -19.66 11.51
N VAL A 132 -6.60 -18.58 10.77
CA VAL A 132 -6.67 -18.61 9.29
C VAL A 132 -5.41 -19.27 8.77
N ALA A 133 -5.56 -20.42 8.10
CA ALA A 133 -4.44 -21.13 7.50
C ALA A 133 -4.31 -20.75 6.03
N VAL A 134 -3.12 -20.31 5.62
CA VAL A 134 -2.84 -19.92 4.24
C VAL A 134 -1.67 -20.74 3.73
N GLU A 135 -1.89 -21.43 2.61
CA GLU A 135 -0.83 -22.14 1.90
C GLU A 135 -0.28 -21.29 0.77
N TYR A 136 1.05 -21.22 0.70
CA TYR A 136 1.77 -20.41 -0.28
C TYR A 136 2.74 -21.27 -1.08
N ASP A 137 2.85 -20.98 -2.37
CA ASP A 137 4.00 -21.37 -3.19
C ASP A 137 4.91 -20.15 -3.36
N ILE A 138 6.07 -20.19 -2.68
CA ILE A 138 6.96 -19.02 -2.56
C ILE A 138 7.69 -18.78 -3.87
N LEU A 139 7.64 -17.53 -4.34
CA LEU A 139 8.27 -17.11 -5.58
C LEU A 139 9.50 -16.24 -5.31
N PRO A 140 10.48 -16.18 -6.24
CA PRO A 140 11.57 -15.22 -6.16
C PRO A 140 11.03 -13.79 -6.09
N ALA A 141 11.58 -12.98 -5.19
CA ALA A 141 11.24 -11.58 -5.04
C ALA A 141 12.42 -10.69 -5.44
N VAL A 142 12.12 -9.49 -5.95
CA VAL A 142 13.10 -8.44 -6.23
C VAL A 142 12.80 -7.23 -5.36
N THR A 143 13.78 -6.82 -4.56
CA THR A 143 13.64 -5.69 -3.63
C THR A 143 14.38 -4.43 -4.09
N ASP A 144 15.19 -4.55 -5.15
CA ASP A 144 15.92 -3.45 -5.77
C ASP A 144 15.23 -3.06 -7.09
N PRO A 145 14.62 -1.86 -7.19
CA PRO A 145 13.97 -1.41 -8.41
C PRO A 145 14.89 -1.40 -9.63
N ALA A 146 16.19 -1.12 -9.46
CA ALA A 146 17.14 -1.10 -10.58
C ALA A 146 17.31 -2.50 -11.20
N ARG A 147 17.13 -3.55 -10.39
CA ARG A 147 17.25 -4.95 -10.80
C ARG A 147 15.94 -5.55 -11.30
N ALA A 148 14.80 -4.91 -11.01
CA ALA A 148 13.49 -5.43 -11.36
C ALA A 148 13.26 -5.50 -12.88
N ALA A 149 13.90 -4.61 -13.65
CA ALA A 149 13.82 -4.59 -15.10
C ALA A 149 14.96 -5.36 -15.81
N GLU A 150 15.86 -6.01 -15.06
CA GLU A 150 16.95 -6.81 -15.64
C GLU A 150 16.40 -8.10 -16.31
N PRO A 151 17.03 -8.58 -17.40
CA PRO A 151 16.65 -9.85 -18.01
C PRO A 151 16.67 -11.00 -16.99
N GLY A 152 15.58 -11.75 -16.91
CA GLY A 152 15.42 -12.87 -15.98
C GLY A 152 14.91 -12.50 -14.59
N ALA A 153 14.66 -11.21 -14.31
CA ALA A 153 13.93 -10.82 -13.12
C ALA A 153 12.50 -11.43 -13.14
N PRO A 154 11.97 -11.89 -12.00
CA PRO A 154 10.61 -12.40 -11.91
C PRO A 154 9.60 -11.30 -12.26
N THR A 155 8.66 -11.61 -13.14
CA THR A 155 7.52 -10.73 -13.45
C THR A 155 6.57 -10.68 -12.25
N LEU A 156 6.30 -9.47 -11.75
CA LEU A 156 5.40 -9.28 -10.59
C LEU A 156 3.93 -9.10 -11.02
N HIS A 157 3.72 -8.39 -12.13
CA HIS A 157 2.40 -8.15 -12.71
C HIS A 157 2.42 -8.47 -14.20
N ASP A 158 1.50 -9.33 -14.65
CA ASP A 158 1.51 -9.84 -16.03
C ASP A 158 1.29 -8.73 -17.08
N VAL A 159 0.61 -7.64 -16.69
CA VAL A 159 0.43 -6.45 -17.54
C VAL A 159 1.74 -5.71 -17.82
N ALA A 160 2.77 -5.90 -16.99
CA ALA A 160 4.11 -5.32 -17.11
C ALA A 160 5.18 -6.42 -17.05
N PRO A 161 5.34 -7.23 -18.11
CA PRO A 161 6.21 -8.40 -18.11
C PRO A 161 7.69 -8.07 -17.86
N ASP A 162 8.10 -6.83 -18.17
CA ASP A 162 9.43 -6.24 -17.97
C ASP A 162 9.55 -5.48 -16.63
N ASN A 163 8.53 -5.52 -15.78
CA ASN A 163 8.41 -4.74 -14.55
C ASN A 163 8.53 -3.20 -14.74
N VAL A 164 8.41 -2.70 -15.98
CA VAL A 164 8.40 -1.26 -16.28
C VAL A 164 6.97 -0.78 -16.42
N ILE A 165 6.50 0.00 -15.43
CA ILE A 165 5.13 0.54 -15.39
C ILE A 165 4.95 1.64 -16.45
N PHE A 166 5.91 2.56 -16.56
CA PHE A 166 5.95 3.63 -17.56
C PHE A 166 7.39 4.12 -17.76
N ASP A 167 7.66 4.74 -18.91
CA ASP A 167 8.91 5.47 -19.19
C ASP A 167 8.55 6.90 -19.59
N TRP A 168 8.83 7.86 -18.71
CA TRP A 168 8.39 9.25 -18.85
C TRP A 168 9.56 10.21 -18.99
N THR A 169 9.37 11.29 -19.75
CA THR A 169 10.40 12.30 -20.02
C THR A 169 9.86 13.71 -19.88
N ILE A 170 10.77 14.65 -19.61
CA ILE A 170 10.53 16.10 -19.61
C ILE A 170 11.77 16.83 -20.08
N GLY A 171 11.57 17.95 -20.76
CA GLY A 171 12.65 18.82 -21.24
C GLY A 171 13.04 18.55 -22.69
N ASP A 172 14.18 19.10 -23.09
CA ASP A 172 14.72 19.01 -24.45
C ASP A 172 15.98 18.13 -24.44
N LYS A 173 15.85 16.91 -24.96
CA LYS A 173 16.93 15.93 -24.98
C LYS A 173 18.08 16.37 -25.88
N ASP A 174 17.79 16.88 -27.06
CA ASP A 174 18.82 17.20 -28.07
C ASP A 174 19.64 18.41 -27.62
N ALA A 175 18.98 19.45 -27.09
CA ALA A 175 19.68 20.61 -26.52
C ALA A 175 20.54 20.22 -25.31
N THR A 176 20.04 19.31 -24.45
CA THR A 176 20.80 18.80 -23.29
C THR A 176 22.02 18.02 -23.74
N ASP A 177 21.87 17.08 -24.68
CA ASP A 177 22.97 16.27 -25.21
C ASP A 177 24.06 17.15 -25.86
N ALA A 178 23.66 18.15 -26.65
CA ALA A 178 24.57 19.11 -27.26
C ALA A 178 25.36 19.93 -26.22
N ALA A 179 24.66 20.38 -25.16
CA ALA A 179 25.30 21.11 -24.07
C ALA A 179 26.36 20.25 -23.35
N PHE A 180 26.02 18.99 -23.02
CA PHE A 180 26.96 18.05 -22.40
C PHE A 180 28.16 17.73 -23.30
N ALA A 181 27.96 17.60 -24.63
CA ALA A 181 29.05 17.31 -25.57
C ALA A 181 30.10 18.44 -25.65
N SER A 182 29.70 19.69 -25.42
CA SER A 182 30.59 20.86 -25.45
C SER A 182 31.07 21.35 -24.09
N ALA A 183 30.61 20.74 -22.99
CA ALA A 183 30.88 21.23 -21.65
C ALA A 183 32.36 21.09 -21.28
N ALA A 184 32.97 22.17 -20.78
CA ALA A 184 34.36 22.15 -20.29
C ALA A 184 34.54 21.22 -19.08
N HIS A 185 33.48 21.03 -18.29
CA HIS A 185 33.48 20.19 -17.10
C HIS A 185 32.18 19.40 -17.02
N VAL A 186 32.29 18.09 -16.78
CA VAL A 186 31.17 17.18 -16.59
C VAL A 186 31.38 16.45 -15.27
N VAL A 187 30.36 16.46 -14.42
CA VAL A 187 30.33 15.71 -13.16
C VAL A 187 29.13 14.76 -13.20
N LYS A 188 29.38 13.49 -12.86
CA LYS A 188 28.34 12.47 -12.72
C LYS A 188 28.29 11.99 -11.26
N LEU A 189 27.08 11.88 -10.72
CA LEU A 189 26.83 11.29 -9.41
C LEU A 189 25.70 10.26 -9.52
N ASP A 190 25.85 9.14 -8.82
CA ASP A 190 24.78 8.17 -8.60
C ASP A 190 24.27 8.37 -7.16
N ILE A 191 23.00 8.73 -7.00
CA ILE A 191 22.38 9.08 -5.72
C ILE A 191 21.20 8.15 -5.45
N VAL A 192 21.19 7.52 -4.27
CA VAL A 192 20.05 6.73 -3.79
C VAL A 192 19.14 7.62 -2.96
N ASN A 193 17.91 7.83 -3.41
CA ASN A 193 16.85 8.41 -2.58
C ASN A 193 16.12 7.27 -1.85
N ASN A 194 16.38 7.15 -0.56
CA ASN A 194 15.90 6.02 0.23
C ASN A 194 14.38 6.02 0.40
N ARG A 195 13.80 4.82 0.52
CA ARG A 195 12.43 4.67 1.00
C ARG A 195 12.35 5.11 2.46
N LEU A 196 11.50 6.09 2.74
CA LEU A 196 11.23 6.59 4.09
C LEU A 196 9.82 6.20 4.55
N ALA A 197 9.62 6.10 5.86
CA ALA A 197 8.31 5.94 6.48
C ALA A 197 7.97 7.21 7.28
N PRO A 198 6.81 7.85 7.05
CA PRO A 198 6.44 9.08 7.76
C PRO A 198 6.22 8.88 9.27
N ASN A 199 5.98 7.64 9.71
CA ASN A 199 5.85 7.20 11.11
C ASN A 199 5.02 8.15 12.02
N PRO A 200 3.74 8.41 11.69
CA PRO A 200 2.86 9.22 12.54
C PRO A 200 2.62 8.53 13.90
N MET A 201 2.41 9.32 14.96
CA MET A 201 2.10 8.78 16.29
C MET A 201 0.75 8.06 16.35
N GLU A 202 -0.26 8.57 15.63
CA GLU A 202 -1.52 7.86 15.39
C GLU A 202 -1.32 6.96 14.15
N PRO A 203 -1.42 5.63 14.29
CA PRO A 203 -1.38 4.72 13.15
C PRO A 203 -2.65 4.85 12.29
N ARG A 204 -2.63 4.25 11.10
CA ARG A 204 -3.82 4.14 10.24
C ARG A 204 -4.80 3.10 10.77
#